data_AF-E9EQB8-F1
#
_entry.id   AF-E9EQB8-F1
#
_cell.length_a   1.000
_cell.length_b   1.000
_cell.length_c   1.000
_cell.angle_alpha   90.00
_cell.angle_beta   90.00
_cell.angle_gamma   90.00
#
_symmetry.space_group_name_H-M   'P 1'
#
loop_
_entity.id
_entity.type
_entity.pdbx_description
1 polymer ?
#
loop_
_entity_poly.entity_id
_entity_poly.type
_entity_poly.pdbx_seq_one_letter_code
_entity_poly.pdbx_strand_id
1 'polypeptide(L)'
;MAFIRRYRASDFEATAHICRETLPADVSTSQLLRRLAPYIWTHPYTHLSPGTCFVLDDGGGRAVGYCIGCADAEALAAGYDAYVAGVLEPSGEIGPPADGVDASRRLDWVVDGRFCEDALAQTAYSGHWLLVDGNERLLAEGYRATMHIDLLGEWQGKGGGGGVGGGGG
;
A
#
# COMPACT_ATOMS: atom_id res chain seq x y z
N MET A 1 -4.00 25.92 -2.70
CA MET A 1 -4.54 25.08 -3.80
C MET A 1 -3.81 23.76 -3.73
N ALA A 2 -4.51 22.65 -3.97
CA ALA A 2 -3.88 21.34 -3.93
C ALA A 2 -2.92 21.11 -5.11
N PHE A 3 -1.85 20.37 -4.86
CA PHE A 3 -0.82 20.07 -5.85
C PHE A 3 -0.13 18.74 -5.55
N ILE A 4 0.42 18.10 -6.59
CA ILE A 4 1.18 16.86 -6.43
C ILE A 4 2.63 17.21 -6.08
N ARG A 5 3.18 16.51 -5.09
CA ARG A 5 4.61 16.59 -4.72
C ARG A 5 5.16 15.21 -4.39
N ARG A 6 6.49 15.10 -4.37
CA ARG A 6 7.15 13.90 -3.84
C ARG A 6 6.77 13.68 -2.37
N TYR A 7 6.64 12.41 -2.02
CA TYR A 7 6.53 11.95 -0.64
C TYR A 7 7.72 12.45 0.19
N ARG A 8 7.46 12.73 1.47
CA ARG A 8 8.46 13.07 2.49
C ARG A 8 8.22 12.19 3.71
N ALA A 9 9.25 11.93 4.51
CA ALA A 9 9.12 11.13 5.74
C ALA A 9 8.06 11.70 6.70
N SER A 10 7.84 13.01 6.71
CA SER A 10 6.77 13.67 7.49
C SER A 10 5.34 13.27 7.07
N ASP A 11 5.16 12.68 5.89
CA ASP A 11 3.85 12.22 5.38
C ASP A 11 3.51 10.81 5.84
N PHE A 12 4.39 10.13 6.60
CA PHE A 12 4.22 8.74 7.04
C PHE A 12 2.82 8.48 7.62
N GLU A 13 2.42 9.23 8.65
CA GLU A 13 1.10 9.07 9.27
C GLU A 13 -0.06 9.50 8.36
N ALA A 14 0.14 10.53 7.53
CA ALA A 14 -0.90 10.99 6.62
C ALA A 14 -1.21 9.93 5.55
N THR A 15 -0.19 9.30 4.98
CA THR A 15 -0.36 8.19 4.02
C THR A 15 -0.96 6.94 4.67
N ALA A 16 -0.60 6.64 5.92
CA ALA A 16 -1.25 5.57 6.69
C ALA A 16 -2.74 5.86 6.92
N HIS A 17 -3.08 7.09 7.27
CA HIS A 17 -4.48 7.52 7.41
C HIS A 17 -5.24 7.40 6.09
N ILE A 18 -4.69 7.85 4.98
CA ILE A 18 -5.31 7.73 3.65
C ILE A 18 -5.64 6.26 3.36
N CYS A 19 -4.66 5.36 3.49
CA CYS A 19 -4.85 3.93 3.24
C CYS A 19 -5.99 3.34 4.08
N ARG A 20 -6.11 3.74 5.36
CA ARG A 20 -7.18 3.26 6.26
C ARG A 20 -8.56 3.75 5.85
N GLU A 21 -8.67 5.00 5.40
CA GLU A 21 -9.95 5.61 5.03
C GLU A 21 -10.41 5.22 3.63
N THR A 22 -9.53 4.65 2.81
CA THR A 22 -9.87 4.18 1.46
C THR A 22 -10.03 2.67 1.35
N LEU A 23 -10.00 1.95 2.47
CA LEU A 23 -10.33 0.52 2.49
C LEU A 23 -11.75 0.28 1.94
N PRO A 24 -11.96 -0.80 1.14
CA PRO A 24 -13.27 -1.15 0.62
C PRO A 24 -14.33 -1.32 1.72
N ALA A 25 -15.58 -0.97 1.41
CA ALA A 25 -16.65 -0.88 2.41
C ALA A 25 -16.97 -2.21 3.12
N ASP A 26 -16.74 -3.34 2.46
CA ASP A 26 -16.93 -4.69 2.98
C ASP A 26 -15.85 -5.11 4.00
N VAL A 27 -14.69 -4.43 4.00
CA VAL A 27 -13.57 -4.74 4.91
C VAL A 27 -13.18 -3.58 5.83
N SER A 28 -13.69 -2.37 5.57
CA SER A 28 -13.34 -1.15 6.31
C SER A 28 -13.76 -1.16 7.78
N THR A 29 -14.64 -2.07 8.21
CA THR A 29 -15.04 -2.22 9.61
C THR A 29 -14.09 -3.12 10.42
N SER A 30 -13.19 -3.85 9.76
CA SER A 30 -12.21 -4.72 10.41
C SER A 30 -11.13 -3.90 11.12
N GLN A 31 -11.13 -3.93 12.46
CA GLN A 31 -10.10 -3.24 13.25
C GLN A 31 -8.70 -3.79 12.95
N LEU A 32 -8.58 -5.11 12.81
CA LEU A 32 -7.32 -5.77 12.49
C LEU A 32 -6.80 -5.30 11.12
N LEU A 33 -7.65 -5.34 10.09
CA LEU A 33 -7.21 -4.94 8.75
C LEU A 33 -6.87 -3.46 8.69
N ARG A 34 -7.71 -2.58 9.26
CA ARG A 34 -7.41 -1.13 9.31
C ARG A 34 -6.07 -0.84 9.98
N ARG A 35 -5.76 -1.56 11.07
CA ARG A 35 -4.50 -1.38 11.79
C ARG A 35 -3.30 -1.74 10.89
N LEU A 36 -3.40 -2.86 10.17
CA LEU A 36 -2.30 -3.45 9.41
C LEU A 36 -2.19 -2.97 7.96
N ALA A 37 -3.25 -2.40 7.39
CA ALA A 37 -3.32 -2.01 5.99
C ALA A 37 -2.13 -1.14 5.53
N PRO A 38 -1.73 -0.08 6.26
CA PRO A 38 -0.57 0.73 5.86
C PRO A 38 0.75 -0.06 5.84
N TYR A 39 0.90 -1.04 6.73
CA TYR A 39 2.10 -1.87 6.82
C TYR A 39 2.18 -2.95 5.72
N ILE A 40 1.09 -3.17 5.00
CA ILE A 40 1.04 -4.09 3.86
C ILE A 40 1.10 -3.30 2.54
N TRP A 41 0.33 -2.21 2.42
CA TRP A 41 0.08 -1.56 1.13
C TRP A 41 0.66 -0.14 1.01
N THR A 42 1.27 0.42 2.04
CA THR A 42 1.77 1.80 2.01
C THR A 42 3.25 1.90 2.36
N HIS A 43 3.60 1.55 3.59
CA HIS A 43 4.92 1.77 4.14
C HIS A 43 6.06 1.03 3.44
N PRO A 44 5.88 -0.20 2.91
CA PRO A 44 6.94 -0.86 2.12
C PRO A 44 7.41 0.03 0.96
N TYR A 45 6.48 0.65 0.23
CA TYR A 45 6.79 1.51 -0.91
C TYR A 45 7.45 2.82 -0.49
N THR A 46 6.88 3.51 0.51
CA THR A 46 7.43 4.79 0.96
C THR A 46 8.81 4.66 1.60
N HIS A 47 9.15 3.46 2.10
CA HIS A 47 10.44 3.17 2.68
C HIS A 47 11.46 2.69 1.63
N LEU A 48 11.11 1.68 0.83
CA LEU A 48 12.05 1.03 -0.10
C LEU A 48 12.14 1.73 -1.46
N SER A 49 11.10 2.47 -1.85
CA SER A 49 11.03 3.16 -3.14
C SER A 49 10.45 4.58 -3.00
N PRO A 50 10.97 5.45 -2.10
CA PRO A 50 10.44 6.80 -1.91
C PRO A 50 10.50 7.67 -3.17
N GLY A 51 11.44 7.38 -4.08
CA GLY A 51 11.61 8.10 -5.35
C GLY A 51 10.44 7.94 -6.34
N THR A 52 9.62 6.89 -6.17
CA THR A 52 8.41 6.63 -6.96
C THR A 52 7.13 6.97 -6.21
N CYS A 53 7.24 7.59 -5.03
CA CYS A 53 6.10 7.92 -4.17
C CYS A 53 5.78 9.42 -4.22
N PHE A 54 4.51 9.71 -4.48
CA PHE A 54 3.96 11.06 -4.57
C PHE A 54 2.72 11.19 -3.71
N VAL A 55 2.46 12.40 -3.23
CA VAL A 55 1.26 12.75 -2.48
C VAL A 55 0.55 13.92 -3.13
N LEU A 56 -0.78 13.95 -2.99
CA LEU A 56 -1.57 15.15 -3.20
C LEU A 56 -1.53 15.97 -1.91
N ASP A 57 -0.89 17.14 -1.96
CA ASP A 57 -0.90 18.13 -0.88
C ASP A 57 -2.17 19.00 -1.01
N ASP A 58 -2.84 19.32 0.09
CA ASP A 58 -4.02 20.20 0.10
C ASP A 58 -3.71 21.69 -0.16
N GLY A 59 -2.42 22.05 -0.17
CA GLY A 59 -1.92 23.42 -0.27
C GLY A 59 -1.43 23.98 1.07
N GLY A 60 -1.69 23.29 2.18
CA GLY A 60 -1.27 23.62 3.54
C GLY A 60 -0.14 22.72 4.06
N GLY A 61 0.34 21.77 3.26
CA GLY A 61 1.41 20.84 3.64
C GLY A 61 0.90 19.42 3.96
N ARG A 62 -0.41 19.20 4.04
CA ARG A 62 -1.00 17.91 4.43
C ARG A 62 -1.22 17.04 3.21
N ALA A 63 -0.73 15.80 3.26
CA ALA A 63 -1.08 14.78 2.28
C ALA A 63 -2.55 14.33 2.46
N VAL A 64 -3.33 14.40 1.38
CA VAL A 64 -4.77 14.06 1.32
C VAL A 64 -5.08 12.99 0.26
N GLY A 65 -4.05 12.54 -0.44
CA GLY A 65 -4.06 11.39 -1.34
C GLY A 65 -2.62 11.00 -1.66
N TYR A 66 -2.43 9.82 -2.24
CA TYR A 66 -1.12 9.36 -2.68
C TYR A 66 -1.17 8.62 -4.01
N CYS A 67 -0.03 8.59 -4.69
CA CYS A 67 0.31 7.62 -5.72
C CYS A 67 1.68 7.07 -5.35
N ILE A 68 1.72 5.83 -4.86
CA ILE A 68 2.92 5.17 -4.35
C ILE A 68 3.13 3.87 -5.08
N GLY A 69 4.37 3.40 -5.17
CA GLY A 69 4.67 2.21 -5.93
C GLY A 69 6.15 1.95 -6.03
N CYS A 70 6.54 1.05 -6.93
CA CYS A 70 7.93 0.79 -7.28
C CYS A 70 8.05 0.48 -8.77
N ALA A 71 9.23 0.73 -9.33
CA ALA A 71 9.50 0.43 -10.74
C ALA A 71 9.77 -1.06 -11.00
N ASP A 72 10.22 -1.80 -9.98
CA ASP A 72 10.50 -3.23 -10.05
C ASP A 72 10.09 -3.92 -8.75
N ALA A 73 9.12 -4.82 -8.85
CA ALA A 73 8.55 -5.60 -7.76
C ALA A 73 9.55 -6.62 -7.18
N GLU A 74 10.40 -7.24 -8.00
CA GLU A 74 11.43 -8.17 -7.53
C GLU A 74 12.50 -7.41 -6.74
N ALA A 75 12.87 -6.20 -7.21
CA ALA A 75 13.80 -5.34 -6.48
C ALA A 75 13.23 -4.85 -5.14
N LEU A 76 11.95 -4.50 -5.09
CA LEU A 76 11.30 -4.14 -3.83
C LEU A 76 11.24 -5.35 -2.88
N ALA A 77 10.93 -6.54 -3.39
CA ALA A 77 10.92 -7.77 -2.59
C ALA A 77 12.31 -8.14 -2.06
N ALA A 78 13.38 -7.91 -2.84
CA ALA A 78 14.74 -8.17 -2.38
C ALA A 78 15.20 -7.21 -1.27
N GLY A 79 14.63 -6.01 -1.18
CA GLY A 79 14.95 -5.03 -0.14
C GLY A 79 14.16 -5.18 1.17
N TYR A 80 13.28 -6.18 1.26
CA TYR A 80 12.22 -6.21 2.27
C TYR A 80 12.73 -6.36 3.71
N ASP A 81 13.89 -7.00 3.92
CA ASP A 81 14.54 -7.08 5.24
C ASP A 81 14.82 -5.69 5.83
N ALA A 82 15.18 -4.70 5.00
CA ALA A 82 15.41 -3.33 5.44
C ALA A 82 14.11 -2.65 5.90
N TYR A 83 12.99 -2.92 5.21
CA TYR A 83 11.68 -2.45 5.61
C TYR A 83 11.22 -3.09 6.93
N VAL A 84 11.42 -4.41 7.07
CA VAL A 84 11.05 -5.14 8.28
C VAL A 84 11.79 -4.55 9.49
N ALA A 85 13.12 -4.45 9.42
CA ALA A 85 13.92 -3.93 10.52
C ALA A 85 13.73 -2.42 10.76
N GLY A 86 13.50 -1.64 9.71
CA GLY A 86 13.44 -0.18 9.77
C GLY A 86 12.07 0.40 10.10
N VAL A 87 10.99 -0.34 9.84
CA VAL A 87 9.61 0.17 9.96
C VAL A 87 8.68 -0.83 10.63
N LEU A 88 8.62 -2.09 10.15
CA LEU A 88 7.61 -3.04 10.59
C LEU A 88 7.82 -3.46 12.05
N GLU A 89 9.01 -3.96 12.41
CA GLU A 89 9.30 -4.38 13.78
C GLU A 89 9.26 -3.21 14.77
N PRO A 90 9.86 -2.03 14.48
CA PRO A 90 9.77 -0.87 15.38
C PRO A 90 8.35 -0.36 15.62
N SER A 91 7.41 -0.62 14.70
CA SER A 91 6.02 -0.22 14.89
C SER A 91 5.34 -0.94 16.06
N GLY A 92 5.74 -2.19 16.35
CA GLY A 92 5.07 -3.06 17.31
C GLY A 92 3.63 -3.44 16.92
N GLU A 93 3.19 -3.15 15.70
CA GLU A 93 1.81 -3.39 15.27
C GLU A 93 1.57 -4.85 14.88
N ILE A 94 2.59 -5.56 14.39
CA ILE A 94 2.44 -6.96 14.00
C ILE A 94 3.75 -7.72 14.21
N GLY A 95 3.65 -8.86 14.88
CA GLY A 95 4.74 -9.82 14.97
C GLY A 95 4.85 -10.67 13.70
N PRO A 96 5.97 -11.39 13.50
CA PRO A 96 6.05 -12.39 12.44
C PRO A 96 4.96 -13.46 12.62
N PRO A 97 4.62 -14.21 11.55
CA PRO A 97 3.73 -15.37 11.67
C PRO A 97 4.15 -16.29 12.81
N ALA A 98 3.17 -16.87 13.51
CA ALA A 98 3.42 -17.75 14.63
C ALA A 98 4.31 -18.96 14.28
N ASP A 99 5.06 -19.46 15.28
CA ASP A 99 5.86 -20.65 15.14
C ASP A 99 5.01 -21.84 14.66
N GLY A 100 5.48 -22.54 13.62
CA GLY A 100 4.79 -23.68 13.02
C GLY A 100 3.86 -23.34 11.86
N VAL A 101 3.68 -22.06 11.51
CA VAL A 101 3.09 -21.67 10.23
C VAL A 101 3.99 -22.15 9.09
N ASP A 102 3.41 -22.91 8.17
CA ASP A 102 4.13 -23.38 6.98
C ASP A 102 4.43 -22.19 6.05
N ALA A 103 5.67 -21.73 6.07
CA ALA A 103 6.13 -20.62 5.25
C ALA A 103 6.10 -20.91 3.75
N SER A 104 5.91 -22.17 3.31
CA SER A 104 5.79 -22.53 1.90
C SER A 104 4.36 -22.41 1.36
N ARG A 105 3.38 -22.26 2.25
CA ARG A 105 1.97 -22.21 1.90
C ARG A 105 1.39 -20.83 2.17
N ARG A 106 0.73 -20.26 1.16
CA ARG A 106 -0.07 -19.06 1.33
C ARG A 106 -1.28 -19.36 2.21
N LEU A 107 -1.42 -18.62 3.31
CA LEU A 107 -2.56 -18.73 4.21
C LEU A 107 -3.77 -17.97 3.65
N ASP A 108 -4.97 -18.50 3.93
CA ASP A 108 -6.20 -17.79 3.62
C ASP A 108 -6.33 -16.57 4.54
N TRP A 109 -6.53 -15.41 3.92
CA TRP A 109 -6.67 -14.15 4.65
C TRP A 109 -7.92 -14.11 5.52
N VAL A 110 -8.96 -14.84 5.13
CA VAL A 110 -10.23 -14.90 5.86
C VAL A 110 -10.53 -16.36 6.20
N VAL A 111 -10.62 -16.64 7.50
CA VAL A 111 -10.99 -17.94 8.05
C VAL A 111 -12.22 -17.74 8.93
N ASP A 112 -13.27 -18.51 8.71
CA ASP A 112 -14.55 -18.41 9.44
C ASP A 112 -15.13 -16.98 9.48
N GLY A 113 -15.00 -16.26 8.36
CA GLY A 113 -15.51 -14.89 8.21
C GLY A 113 -14.70 -13.83 8.96
N ARG A 114 -13.50 -14.14 9.44
CA ARG A 114 -12.61 -13.20 10.14
C ARG A 114 -11.24 -13.16 9.48
N PHE A 115 -10.60 -11.99 9.54
CA PHE A 115 -9.22 -11.86 9.07
C PHE A 115 -8.27 -12.68 9.95
N CYS A 116 -7.44 -13.48 9.32
CA CYS A 116 -6.38 -14.27 9.95
C CYS A 116 -5.14 -13.41 10.14
N GLU A 117 -4.73 -13.18 11.39
CA GLU A 117 -3.56 -12.35 11.70
C GLU A 117 -2.26 -12.93 11.15
N ASP A 118 -2.08 -14.26 11.19
CA ASP A 118 -0.90 -14.91 10.60
C ASP A 118 -0.82 -14.75 9.07
N ALA A 119 -1.97 -14.73 8.38
CA ALA A 119 -2.00 -14.51 6.93
C ALA A 119 -1.63 -13.06 6.56
N LEU A 120 -2.09 -12.10 7.37
CA LEU A 120 -1.70 -10.70 7.24
C LEU A 120 -0.23 -10.50 7.60
N ALA A 121 0.27 -11.15 8.66
CA ALA A 121 1.67 -11.14 9.04
C ALA A 121 2.55 -11.74 7.96
N GLN A 122 2.15 -12.88 7.37
CA GLN A 122 2.87 -13.52 6.28
C GLN A 122 3.07 -12.56 5.11
N THR A 123 2.04 -11.76 4.79
CA THR A 123 2.15 -10.76 3.72
C THR A 123 2.96 -9.54 4.18
N ALA A 124 2.74 -9.05 5.39
CA ALA A 124 3.41 -7.86 5.91
C ALA A 124 4.93 -8.05 6.03
N TYR A 125 5.40 -9.27 6.33
CA TYR A 125 6.82 -9.63 6.49
C TYR A 125 7.51 -10.12 5.22
N SER A 126 6.79 -10.28 4.10
CA SER A 126 7.37 -10.83 2.87
C SER A 126 6.95 -10.05 1.62
N GLY A 127 7.93 -9.36 1.02
CA GLY A 127 7.75 -8.75 -0.29
C GLY A 127 7.42 -9.76 -1.39
N HIS A 128 7.85 -11.02 -1.24
CA HIS A 128 7.47 -12.10 -2.14
C HIS A 128 5.97 -12.39 -2.08
N TRP A 129 5.40 -12.55 -0.88
CA TRP A 129 3.96 -12.76 -0.71
C TRP A 129 3.12 -11.57 -1.15
N LEU A 130 3.65 -10.37 -0.96
CA LEU A 130 3.01 -9.13 -1.37
C LEU A 130 3.00 -8.96 -2.90
N LEU A 131 4.11 -9.27 -3.59
CA LEU A 131 4.34 -8.79 -4.96
C LEU A 131 4.72 -9.85 -6.00
N VAL A 132 5.41 -10.91 -5.60
CA VAL A 132 6.05 -11.85 -6.54
C VAL A 132 5.21 -13.10 -6.71
N ASP A 133 4.87 -13.75 -5.60
CA ASP A 133 4.24 -15.06 -5.60
C ASP A 133 2.78 -14.95 -6.06
N GLY A 134 2.46 -15.63 -7.16
CA GLY A 134 1.20 -15.52 -7.89
C GLY A 134 1.19 -14.49 -9.04
N ASN A 135 2.26 -13.71 -9.22
CA ASN A 135 2.42 -12.73 -10.30
C ASN A 135 3.56 -13.08 -11.27
N GLU A 136 4.15 -14.27 -11.18
CA GLU A 136 5.36 -14.68 -11.90
C GLU A 136 5.22 -14.51 -13.41
N ARG A 137 4.02 -14.81 -13.93
CA ARG A 137 3.72 -14.62 -15.35
C ARG A 137 3.82 -13.15 -15.77
N LEU A 138 3.24 -12.24 -15.01
CA LEU A 138 3.26 -10.80 -15.32
C LEU A 138 4.68 -10.26 -15.26
N LEU A 139 5.45 -10.70 -14.26
CA LEU A 139 6.86 -10.34 -14.11
C LEU A 139 7.71 -10.86 -15.29
N ALA A 140 7.47 -12.09 -15.74
CA ALA A 140 8.12 -12.68 -16.91
C ALA A 140 7.74 -11.97 -18.22
N GLU A 141 6.52 -11.45 -18.32
CA GLU A 141 6.05 -10.63 -19.45
C GLU A 141 6.57 -9.17 -19.39
N GLY A 142 7.28 -8.79 -18.32
CA GLY A 142 7.92 -7.48 -18.17
C GLY A 142 7.10 -6.44 -17.38
N TYR A 143 5.94 -6.81 -16.86
CA TYR A 143 5.10 -5.96 -16.00
C TYR A 143 5.66 -5.95 -14.57
N ARG A 144 6.78 -5.25 -14.39
CA ARG A 144 7.54 -5.23 -13.12
C ARG A 144 7.13 -4.12 -12.16
N ALA A 145 6.55 -3.04 -12.67
CA ALA A 145 6.13 -1.91 -11.83
C ALA A 145 4.76 -2.16 -11.19
N THR A 146 4.59 -1.69 -9.95
CA THR A 146 3.31 -1.71 -9.24
C THR A 146 3.03 -0.35 -8.63
N MET A 147 1.75 0.00 -8.43
CA MET A 147 1.34 1.22 -7.77
C MET A 147 0.01 1.06 -7.03
N HIS A 148 -0.17 1.86 -5.98
CA HIS A 148 -1.42 2.12 -5.29
C HIS A 148 -1.75 3.61 -5.39
N ILE A 149 -3.00 3.93 -5.69
CA ILE A 149 -3.49 5.30 -5.76
C ILE A 149 -4.76 5.42 -4.93
N ASP A 150 -4.73 6.37 -4.00
CA ASP A 150 -5.82 6.57 -3.05
C ASP A 150 -5.99 8.05 -2.75
N LEU A 151 -7.24 8.49 -2.65
CA LEU A 151 -7.60 9.85 -2.26
C LEU A 151 -8.69 9.80 -1.20
N LEU A 152 -8.59 10.64 -0.18
CA LEU A 152 -9.67 10.85 0.77
C LEU A 152 -10.94 11.29 0.02
N GLY A 153 -12.11 10.87 0.51
CA GLY A 153 -13.39 11.03 -0.21
C GLY A 153 -13.68 12.48 -0.66
N GLU A 154 -13.34 13.47 0.16
CA GLU A 154 -13.52 14.89 -0.19
C GLU A 154 -12.63 15.36 -1.36
N TRP A 155 -11.59 14.60 -1.75
CA TRP A 155 -10.64 14.91 -2.83
C TRP A 155 -10.86 14.09 -4.10
N GLN A 156 -11.79 13.14 -4.08
CA GLN A 156 -12.16 12.34 -5.25
C GLN A 156 -13.00 13.15 -6.26
N GLY A 157 -12.92 12.81 -7.55
CA GLY A 157 -13.73 13.44 -8.61
C GLY A 157 -13.40 14.91 -8.90
N LYS A 158 -12.35 15.46 -8.29
CA LYS A 158 -11.90 16.86 -8.47
C LYS A 158 -10.82 17.03 -9.55
N GLY A 159 -10.46 15.94 -10.26
CA GLY A 159 -9.56 15.99 -11.40
C GLY A 159 -10.23 16.66 -12.59
N GLY A 160 -9.56 17.63 -13.23
CA GLY A 160 -10.06 18.36 -14.41
C GLY A 160 -10.15 17.53 -15.71
N GLY A 161 -10.38 16.22 -15.60
CA GLY A 161 -10.63 15.33 -16.73
C GLY A 161 -12.12 15.14 -16.95
N GLY A 162 -12.78 16.11 -17.59
CA GLY A 162 -14.22 16.04 -17.84
C GLY A 162 -14.79 17.32 -18.44
N GLY A 163 -14.40 17.62 -19.68
CA GLY A 163 -14.87 18.81 -20.40
C GLY A 163 -14.28 18.98 -21.80
N VAL A 164 -14.06 17.90 -22.55
CA VAL A 164 -13.88 17.97 -24.00
C VAL A 164 -14.87 17.01 -24.63
N GLY A 165 -16.08 17.53 -24.87
CA GLY A 165 -17.18 16.83 -25.51
C GLY A 165 -18.08 17.85 -26.19
N GLY A 166 -17.68 18.25 -27.41
CA GLY A 166 -18.59 18.67 -28.48
C GLY A 166 -19.22 20.05 -28.38
N GLY A 167 -18.45 21.09 -28.68
CA GLY A 167 -18.98 22.26 -29.39
C GLY A 167 -18.66 22.11 -30.87
N GLY A 168 -19.68 22.04 -31.73
CA GLY A 168 -19.50 22.13 -33.18
C GLY A 168 -20.66 21.57 -34.00
N GLY A 169 -21.50 22.47 -34.52
CA GLY A 169 -22.21 22.34 -35.80
C GLY A 169 -23.48 21.52 -35.82
#